data_AF-A0A949A1A6-F1
#
_entry.id   AF-A0A949A1A6-F1
#
_cell.length_a   1.000
_cell.length_b   1.000
_cell.length_c   1.000
_cell.angle_alpha   90.00
_cell.angle_beta   90.00
_cell.angle_gamma   90.00
#
_symmetry.space_group_name_H-M   'P 1'
#
loop_
_entity.id
_entity.type
_entity.pdbx_description
1 polymer ?
#
loop_
_entity_poly.entity_id
_entity_poly.type
_entity_poly.pdbx_seq_one_letter_code
_entity_poly.pdbx_strand_id
1 'polypeptide(L)'
;MPNFPVSGSIYSGSVSIDAGIKISGGSVVITNNTISHNNKRGVYITNGSSAIIRNNTIRHNGDPDDDLHDYGIISLSSTPLITNNIIRNNYGSGVYFAWADSAGAKLINNTIVDNDSDGVWSCCEAAPVIKNNIITGNTAGISASFDAIPEISYNDVWNNSWLDYNAQQGGVASPGPGDISVDPLFDTVNPSKYYLAEGSPCIDAGDPDPVYDDIDGSKNDMGAWGGGFGAPSSSSAALASGFVFTTIGKIPVSEITQGLGDQKGLANVSSAVHTDLGIPMYTDSPFGGKLWLSGLFGTEDTSVRYYQILAAKWTGTSPPVEADFQLLKDPLTKIKYIINTDGTVTAQRVTLGPLSQYSMEGLYERTNIGYWAHSDLKLIWDTTRVGNGVYDIMVKAYRLSGIYPFYTLEEVSLPYNAQERITVTVNNSPVTATIHSVHYNNGLEIPECAIIGLTSNTENLKFYITASHPDGFLLQYHMEALYGKNNSAGYVTSDKYTSALAAIPPVWYGVTNQEVDSLTAMKDGMLAPWEQCAYQFRLRVWARTTDGYNYIRSAEFNDHYYLQFDQVNTCPGDIDNSGAVDGLDVMEMSTDYGRTDCLN
;
A
#
# COMPACT_ATOMS: atom_id res chain seq x y z
N MET A 1 -22.93 -5.20 19.38
CA MET A 1 -22.17 -4.15 20.09
C MET A 1 -20.98 -3.78 19.21
N PRO A 2 -20.53 -2.52 19.17
CA PRO A 2 -19.38 -2.15 18.34
C PRO A 2 -18.12 -2.88 18.82
N ASN A 3 -17.31 -3.36 17.89
CA ASN A 3 -15.95 -3.82 18.19
C ASN A 3 -15.13 -2.59 18.60
N PHE A 4 -14.83 -2.46 19.89
CA PHE A 4 -13.88 -1.46 20.36
C PHE A 4 -12.48 -2.08 20.37
N PRO A 5 -11.57 -1.70 19.45
CA PRO A 5 -10.19 -2.10 19.56
C PRO A 5 -9.57 -1.43 20.78
N VAL A 6 -8.97 -2.22 21.67
CA VAL A 6 -8.13 -1.71 22.76
C VAL A 6 -6.68 -1.91 22.35
N SER A 7 -5.92 -0.81 22.26
CA SER A 7 -4.48 -0.77 21.95
C SER A 7 -3.77 0.24 22.84
N GLY A 8 -2.72 -0.17 23.55
CA GLY A 8 -1.93 0.65 24.47
C GLY A 8 -1.25 -0.15 25.58
N SER A 9 -0.57 0.53 26.51
CA SER A 9 -0.08 -0.09 27.75
C SER A 9 -1.13 0.07 28.85
N ILE A 10 -1.53 -1.03 29.48
CA ILE A 10 -2.51 -1.02 30.58
C ILE A 10 -1.76 -1.38 31.87
N TYR A 11 -1.68 -0.39 32.77
CA TYR A 11 -1.05 -0.48 34.08
C TYR A 11 -2.05 0.01 35.13
N SER A 12 -2.42 -0.85 36.09
CA SER A 12 -3.21 -0.44 37.26
C SER A 12 -2.35 -0.51 38.53
N GLY A 13 -1.77 0.62 38.92
CA GLY A 13 -1.07 0.73 40.20
C GLY A 13 -2.05 0.83 41.37
N SER A 14 -2.63 -0.30 41.81
CA SER A 14 -3.46 -0.51 43.04
C SER A 14 -4.78 0.30 43.09
N VAL A 15 -5.93 -0.11 43.64
CA VAL A 15 -6.42 -1.20 44.49
C VAL A 15 -7.87 -1.50 44.00
N SER A 16 -8.27 -2.77 43.81
CA SER A 16 -9.65 -3.25 43.49
C SER A 16 -10.10 -3.53 42.03
N ILE A 17 -9.21 -3.85 41.08
CA ILE A 17 -9.66 -4.52 39.83
C ILE A 17 -9.23 -5.99 39.78
N ASP A 18 -10.21 -6.88 39.60
CA ASP A 18 -10.02 -8.34 39.52
C ASP A 18 -9.12 -8.77 38.34
N ALA A 19 -8.96 -7.92 37.32
CA ALA A 19 -8.11 -8.14 36.16
C ALA A 19 -7.71 -6.80 35.51
N GLY A 20 -6.57 -6.75 34.81
CA GLY A 20 -6.18 -5.61 33.99
C GLY A 20 -7.18 -5.32 32.86
N ILE A 21 -7.73 -6.38 32.24
CA ILE A 21 -8.85 -6.30 31.31
C ILE A 21 -9.90 -7.36 31.69
N LYS A 22 -11.16 -6.95 31.81
CA LYS A 22 -12.30 -7.85 32.00
C LYS A 22 -13.25 -7.81 30.81
N ILE A 23 -13.53 -8.96 30.23
CA ILE A 23 -14.46 -9.17 29.11
C ILE A 23 -15.60 -10.06 29.59
N SER A 24 -16.82 -9.60 29.41
CA SER A 24 -18.03 -10.31 29.84
C SER A 24 -19.03 -10.32 28.68
N GLY A 25 -19.05 -11.42 27.91
CA GLY A 25 -19.84 -11.56 26.69
C GLY A 25 -19.31 -10.76 25.49
N GLY A 26 -19.84 -11.07 24.30
CA GLY A 26 -19.50 -10.38 23.05
C GLY A 26 -18.16 -10.80 22.41
N SER A 27 -17.86 -10.19 21.26
CA SER A 27 -16.67 -10.46 20.44
C SER A 27 -15.75 -9.24 20.42
N VAL A 28 -14.89 -9.09 21.44
CA VAL A 28 -13.94 -7.98 21.54
C VAL A 28 -12.59 -8.39 20.96
N VAL A 29 -11.88 -7.46 20.30
CA VAL A 29 -10.51 -7.67 19.83
C VAL A 29 -9.53 -6.90 20.70
N ILE A 30 -8.63 -7.62 21.38
CA ILE A 30 -7.53 -7.07 22.17
C ILE A 30 -6.25 -7.35 21.41
N THR A 31 -5.60 -6.31 20.90
CA THR A 31 -4.40 -6.48 20.09
C THR A 31 -3.31 -5.46 20.35
N ASN A 32 -2.04 -5.90 20.28
CA ASN A 32 -0.86 -5.06 20.41
C ASN A 32 -0.77 -4.31 21.76
N ASN A 33 -1.17 -4.95 22.86
CA ASN A 33 -1.11 -4.36 24.21
C ASN A 33 0.03 -4.94 25.04
N THR A 34 0.52 -4.15 26.00
CA THR A 34 1.27 -4.66 27.15
C THR A 34 0.35 -4.63 28.38
N ILE A 35 0.06 -5.80 28.94
CA ILE A 35 -0.80 -5.99 30.11
C ILE A 35 0.08 -6.51 31.23
N SER A 36 0.36 -5.66 32.22
CA SER A 36 1.32 -6.02 33.26
C SER A 36 1.07 -5.37 34.60
N HIS A 37 1.61 -5.99 35.65
CA HIS A 37 1.56 -5.48 37.03
C HIS A 37 0.12 -5.27 37.53
N ASN A 38 -0.80 -6.13 37.09
CA ASN A 38 -2.17 -6.16 37.60
C ASN A 38 -2.24 -7.14 38.78
N ASN A 39 -2.89 -6.72 39.87
CA ASN A 39 -2.82 -7.38 41.19
C ASN A 39 -3.37 -8.82 41.26
N LYS A 40 -4.02 -9.33 40.20
CA LYS A 40 -4.53 -10.72 40.15
C LYS A 40 -4.40 -11.32 38.76
N ARG A 41 -5.16 -10.78 37.80
CA ARG A 41 -5.26 -11.34 36.44
C ARG A 41 -4.84 -10.33 35.40
N GLY A 42 -4.18 -10.78 34.34
CA GLY A 42 -3.95 -9.94 33.16
C GLY A 42 -5.26 -9.70 32.42
N VAL A 43 -5.84 -10.77 31.87
CA VAL A 43 -7.11 -10.74 31.13
C VAL A 43 -8.10 -11.75 31.73
N TYR A 44 -9.33 -11.32 31.98
CA TYR A 44 -10.42 -12.17 32.46
C TYR A 44 -11.59 -12.18 31.47
N ILE A 45 -11.87 -13.34 30.89
CA ILE A 45 -12.92 -13.60 29.89
C ILE A 45 -14.02 -14.45 30.53
N THR A 46 -15.27 -14.04 30.40
CA THR A 46 -16.42 -14.76 30.96
C THR A 46 -17.72 -14.51 30.18
N ASN A 47 -18.79 -15.21 30.59
CA ASN A 47 -20.16 -15.04 30.10
C ASN A 47 -20.31 -15.27 28.58
N GLY A 48 -19.76 -16.36 28.05
CA GLY A 48 -19.92 -16.75 26.64
C GLY A 48 -19.24 -15.81 25.65
N SER A 49 -18.13 -15.17 26.03
CA SER A 49 -17.39 -14.29 25.12
C SER A 49 -16.63 -15.10 24.06
N SER A 50 -16.56 -14.55 22.85
CA SER A 50 -15.78 -15.06 21.72
C SER A 50 -14.62 -14.12 21.37
N ALA A 51 -13.97 -13.55 22.40
CA ALA A 51 -12.96 -12.51 22.23
C ALA A 51 -11.75 -13.00 21.42
N ILE A 52 -11.14 -12.11 20.65
CA ILE A 52 -9.88 -12.33 19.97
C ILE A 52 -8.79 -11.60 20.75
N ILE A 53 -7.86 -12.33 21.34
CA ILE A 53 -6.72 -11.80 22.08
C ILE A 53 -5.48 -12.15 21.27
N ARG A 54 -4.86 -11.14 20.65
CA ARG A 54 -3.70 -11.38 19.80
C ARG A 54 -2.58 -10.36 19.87
N ASN A 55 -1.36 -10.76 19.59
CA ASN A 55 -0.20 -9.85 19.54
C ASN A 55 0.02 -9.06 20.85
N ASN A 56 -0.40 -9.59 22.00
CA ASN A 56 -0.22 -8.93 23.29
C ASN A 56 1.00 -9.49 24.04
N THR A 57 1.62 -8.65 24.86
CA THR A 57 2.56 -9.08 25.90
C THR A 57 1.87 -9.04 27.26
N ILE A 58 1.69 -10.19 27.90
CA ILE A 58 0.98 -10.34 29.18
C ILE A 58 1.98 -10.84 30.21
N ARG A 59 2.39 -9.97 31.15
CA ARG A 59 3.49 -10.28 32.07
C ARG A 59 3.36 -9.67 33.45
N HIS A 60 3.97 -10.29 34.46
CA HIS A 60 3.99 -9.79 35.84
C HIS A 60 2.59 -9.45 36.37
N ASN A 61 1.58 -10.23 35.99
CA ASN A 61 0.25 -10.14 36.58
C ASN A 61 0.11 -11.20 37.68
N GLY A 62 -0.66 -10.86 38.70
CA GLY A 62 -0.74 -11.60 39.95
C GLY A 62 -0.05 -10.87 41.09
N ASP A 63 -0.15 -11.44 42.28
CA ASP A 63 0.54 -11.02 43.49
C ASP A 63 1.60 -12.08 43.84
N PRO A 64 2.89 -11.73 43.90
CA PRO A 64 3.94 -12.68 44.28
C PRO A 64 3.80 -13.21 45.72
N ASP A 65 2.97 -12.56 46.55
CA ASP A 65 2.77 -12.90 47.96
C ASP A 65 1.43 -13.64 48.23
N ASP A 66 0.59 -13.91 47.21
CA ASP A 66 -0.71 -14.62 47.33
C ASP A 66 -0.78 -15.85 46.41
N ASP A 67 -1.06 -17.03 46.98
CA ASP A 67 -1.10 -18.32 46.26
C ASP A 67 -2.43 -18.57 45.50
N LEU A 68 -3.35 -17.60 45.42
CA LEU A 68 -4.74 -17.86 45.04
C LEU A 68 -5.22 -17.12 43.77
N HIS A 69 -5.34 -17.90 42.68
CA HIS A 69 -6.10 -17.60 41.44
C HIS A 69 -5.58 -16.45 40.58
N ASP A 70 -4.25 -16.37 40.46
CA ASP A 70 -3.57 -15.42 39.60
C ASP A 70 -3.24 -16.04 38.25
N TYR A 71 -3.56 -15.30 37.18
CA TYR A 71 -3.47 -15.82 35.82
C TYR A 71 -3.06 -14.74 34.85
N GLY A 72 -2.20 -15.07 33.88
CA GLY A 72 -1.98 -14.21 32.73
C GLY A 72 -3.28 -13.96 31.98
N ILE A 73 -3.93 -15.04 31.55
CA ILE A 73 -5.28 -15.05 30.98
C ILE A 73 -6.14 -16.10 31.67
N ILE A 74 -7.38 -15.75 32.00
CA ILE A 74 -8.40 -16.69 32.48
C ILE A 74 -9.66 -16.61 31.61
N SER A 75 -10.14 -17.76 31.15
CA SER A 75 -11.36 -17.92 30.37
C SER A 75 -12.32 -18.90 31.03
N LEU A 76 -13.49 -18.40 31.44
CA LEU A 76 -14.53 -19.16 32.12
C LEU A 76 -15.80 -19.22 31.26
N SER A 77 -16.20 -20.42 30.83
CA SER A 77 -17.38 -20.63 29.98
C SER A 77 -17.38 -19.71 28.76
N SER A 78 -16.30 -19.73 27.97
CA SER A 78 -16.11 -18.82 26.84
C SER A 78 -15.19 -19.45 25.78
N THR A 79 -15.34 -19.03 24.53
CA THR A 79 -14.64 -19.60 23.36
C THR A 79 -13.76 -18.55 22.68
N PRO A 80 -12.75 -17.99 23.36
CA PRO A 80 -11.87 -16.99 22.78
C PRO A 80 -10.92 -17.60 21.73
N LEU A 81 -10.43 -16.76 20.83
CA LEU A 81 -9.22 -17.03 20.06
C LEU A 81 -8.06 -16.26 20.70
N ILE A 82 -7.17 -16.99 21.36
CA ILE A 82 -5.94 -16.48 21.97
C ILE A 82 -4.80 -16.88 21.04
N THR A 83 -4.27 -15.92 20.29
CA THR A 83 -3.26 -16.20 19.26
C THR A 83 -2.12 -15.20 19.23
N ASN A 84 -0.90 -15.62 18.93
CA ASN A 84 0.24 -14.71 18.74
C ASN A 84 0.56 -13.85 19.98
N ASN A 85 0.31 -14.33 21.19
CA ASN A 85 0.65 -13.60 22.43
C ASN A 85 1.96 -14.12 23.03
N ILE A 86 2.67 -13.22 23.72
CA ILE A 86 3.77 -13.55 24.62
C ILE A 86 3.24 -13.47 26.05
N ILE A 87 3.09 -14.61 26.71
CA ILE A 87 2.51 -14.71 28.06
C ILE A 87 3.61 -15.20 29.01
N ARG A 88 4.14 -14.30 29.83
CA ARG A 88 5.37 -14.60 30.56
C ARG A 88 5.49 -14.00 31.93
N ASN A 89 6.24 -14.64 32.84
CA ASN A 89 6.57 -14.05 34.13
C ASN A 89 5.33 -13.57 34.91
N ASN A 90 4.19 -14.26 34.77
CA ASN A 90 3.02 -14.03 35.61
C ASN A 90 3.17 -14.89 36.87
N TYR A 91 2.65 -14.38 38.00
CA TYR A 91 2.82 -15.01 39.32
C TYR A 91 1.90 -16.22 39.55
N GLY A 92 1.21 -16.70 38.51
CA GLY A 92 0.41 -17.92 38.51
C GLY A 92 0.42 -18.55 37.12
N SER A 93 -0.65 -19.24 36.71
CA SER A 93 -0.63 -19.92 35.39
C SER A 93 -0.65 -18.91 34.24
N GLY A 94 0.01 -19.24 33.12
CA GLY A 94 0.00 -18.40 31.92
C GLY A 94 -1.43 -18.24 31.37
N VAL A 95 -2.09 -19.37 31.10
CA VAL A 95 -3.49 -19.41 30.63
C VAL A 95 -4.29 -20.45 31.40
N TYR A 96 -5.49 -20.07 31.85
CA TYR A 96 -6.44 -20.96 32.52
C TYR A 96 -7.79 -21.03 31.79
N PHE A 97 -8.24 -22.25 31.48
CA PHE A 97 -9.56 -22.53 30.91
C PHE A 97 -10.40 -23.34 31.89
N ALA A 98 -11.67 -23.00 32.06
CA ALA A 98 -12.59 -23.83 32.85
C ALA A 98 -13.99 -23.92 32.27
N TRP A 99 -14.68 -25.00 32.67
CA TRP A 99 -16.05 -25.37 32.35
C TRP A 99 -16.24 -25.91 30.94
N ALA A 100 -17.22 -26.82 30.79
CA ALA A 100 -17.56 -27.48 29.53
C ALA A 100 -17.87 -26.50 28.38
N ASP A 101 -18.44 -25.34 28.69
CA ASP A 101 -18.74 -24.28 27.71
C ASP A 101 -17.49 -23.62 27.08
N SER A 102 -16.29 -23.96 27.55
CA SER A 102 -15.03 -23.56 26.91
C SER A 102 -14.64 -24.48 25.73
N ALA A 103 -15.46 -25.49 25.40
CA ALA A 103 -15.30 -26.30 24.20
C ALA A 103 -15.31 -25.41 22.94
N GLY A 104 -14.18 -25.35 22.23
CA GLY A 104 -13.98 -24.47 21.07
C GLY A 104 -13.21 -23.18 21.35
N ALA A 105 -12.78 -22.93 22.59
CA ALA A 105 -11.68 -21.98 22.85
C ALA A 105 -10.41 -22.42 22.11
N LYS A 106 -9.66 -21.47 21.56
CA LYS A 106 -8.46 -21.74 20.76
C LYS A 106 -7.28 -20.98 21.33
N LEU A 107 -6.22 -21.71 21.66
CA LEU A 107 -4.92 -21.21 22.06
C LEU A 107 -3.90 -21.63 20.99
N ILE A 108 -3.61 -20.72 20.06
CA ILE A 108 -2.87 -21.03 18.83
C ILE A 108 -1.67 -20.11 18.67
N ASN A 109 -0.48 -20.61 18.31
CA ASN A 109 0.67 -19.73 18.00
C ASN A 109 1.00 -18.74 19.14
N ASN A 110 1.07 -19.18 20.41
CA ASN A 110 1.52 -18.33 21.52
C ASN A 110 2.87 -18.80 22.06
N THR A 111 3.62 -17.88 22.66
CA THR A 111 4.82 -18.21 23.44
C THR A 111 4.51 -17.99 24.92
N ILE A 112 4.50 -19.07 25.70
CA ILE A 112 4.11 -19.09 27.11
C ILE A 112 5.31 -19.51 27.96
N VAL A 113 5.89 -18.56 28.68
CA VAL A 113 7.26 -18.72 29.18
C VAL A 113 7.50 -18.15 30.57
N ASP A 114 8.18 -18.91 31.42
CA ASP A 114 8.59 -18.49 32.77
C ASP A 114 7.41 -17.97 33.62
N ASN A 115 6.24 -18.61 33.58
CA ASN A 115 5.18 -18.32 34.54
C ASN A 115 5.36 -19.21 35.78
N ASP A 116 5.02 -18.70 36.97
CA ASP A 116 5.36 -19.36 38.24
C ASP A 116 4.61 -20.69 38.45
N SER A 117 3.50 -20.91 37.74
CA SER A 117 2.70 -22.14 37.78
C SER A 117 2.65 -22.82 36.39
N ASP A 118 1.53 -23.40 35.98
CA ASP A 118 1.37 -24.03 34.66
C ASP A 118 1.45 -23.02 33.51
N GLY A 119 2.04 -23.39 32.38
CA GLY A 119 1.93 -22.61 31.14
C GLY A 119 0.46 -22.53 30.72
N VAL A 120 -0.20 -23.68 30.61
CA VAL A 120 -1.63 -23.80 30.32
C VAL A 120 -2.28 -24.79 31.28
N TRP A 121 -3.38 -24.38 31.92
CA TRP A 121 -4.18 -25.28 32.76
C TRP A 121 -5.64 -25.30 32.30
N SER A 122 -6.10 -26.49 31.90
CA SER A 122 -7.51 -26.77 31.61
C SER A 122 -8.17 -27.49 32.80
N CYS A 123 -9.28 -26.96 33.29
CA CYS A 123 -10.05 -27.54 34.39
C CYS A 123 -11.49 -27.84 34.00
N CYS A 124 -12.10 -28.77 34.73
CA CYS A 124 -13.53 -28.76 34.99
C CYS A 124 -14.31 -28.98 33.68
N GLU A 125 -14.02 -30.09 33.00
CA GLU A 125 -14.61 -30.48 31.70
C GLU A 125 -14.25 -29.55 30.52
N ALA A 126 -13.33 -28.59 30.68
CA ALA A 126 -12.88 -27.74 29.58
C ALA A 126 -12.17 -28.55 28.47
N ALA A 127 -12.46 -28.22 27.21
CA ALA A 127 -11.88 -28.84 26.03
C ALA A 127 -11.39 -27.79 25.00
N PRO A 128 -10.37 -26.97 25.33
CA PRO A 128 -9.78 -26.02 24.39
C PRO A 128 -8.89 -26.71 23.36
N VAL A 129 -8.71 -26.07 22.19
CA VAL A 129 -7.69 -26.44 21.21
C VAL A 129 -6.38 -25.73 21.56
N ILE A 130 -5.31 -26.48 21.79
CA ILE A 130 -3.97 -25.98 22.13
C ILE A 130 -3.01 -26.43 21.03
N LYS A 131 -2.58 -25.49 20.19
CA LYS A 131 -1.82 -25.82 18.98
C LYS A 131 -0.77 -24.79 18.57
N ASN A 132 0.34 -25.22 17.95
CA ASN A 132 1.39 -24.32 17.44
C ASN A 132 2.01 -23.41 18.51
N ASN A 133 1.90 -23.74 19.79
CA ASN A 133 2.46 -22.91 20.87
C ASN A 133 3.88 -23.37 21.23
N ILE A 134 4.68 -22.45 21.77
CA ILE A 134 5.90 -22.78 22.51
C ILE A 134 5.63 -22.55 24.00
N ILE A 135 5.82 -23.59 24.81
CA ILE A 135 5.52 -23.59 26.24
C ILE A 135 6.72 -24.09 27.03
N THR A 136 7.46 -23.17 27.67
CA THR A 136 8.76 -23.49 28.29
C THR A 136 9.03 -22.71 29.57
N GLY A 137 9.84 -23.26 30.48
CA GLY A 137 10.28 -22.55 31.69
C GLY A 137 9.18 -22.33 32.74
N ASN A 138 8.00 -22.91 32.57
CA ASN A 138 6.92 -22.86 33.57
C ASN A 138 7.10 -23.99 34.61
N THR A 139 6.26 -24.04 35.64
CA THR A 139 6.25 -25.20 36.56
C THR A 139 5.81 -26.46 35.85
N ALA A 140 4.64 -26.44 35.20
CA ALA A 140 4.26 -27.48 34.25
C ALA A 140 3.91 -26.86 32.91
N GLY A 141 4.06 -27.60 31.81
CA GLY A 141 3.75 -27.11 30.47
C GLY A 141 2.24 -27.01 30.25
N ILE A 142 1.60 -28.14 30.00
CA ILE A 142 0.15 -28.27 29.82
C ILE A 142 -0.44 -29.20 30.88
N SER A 143 -1.36 -28.68 31.68
CA SER A 143 -2.08 -29.40 32.72
C SER A 143 -3.57 -29.57 32.40
N ALA A 144 -4.14 -30.72 32.76
CA ALA A 144 -5.57 -30.99 32.67
C ALA A 144 -6.08 -31.64 33.96
N SER A 145 -7.16 -31.10 34.53
CA SER A 145 -7.77 -31.59 35.77
C SER A 145 -9.30 -31.61 35.73
N PHE A 146 -9.93 -32.41 36.59
CA PHE A 146 -11.39 -32.49 36.73
C PHE A 146 -12.08 -32.75 35.39
N ASP A 147 -11.75 -33.89 34.78
CA ASP A 147 -12.31 -34.37 33.50
C ASP A 147 -12.13 -33.43 32.30
N ALA A 148 -11.19 -32.46 32.37
CA ALA A 148 -10.81 -31.63 31.22
C ALA A 148 -10.05 -32.42 30.15
N ILE A 149 -10.36 -32.19 28.88
CA ILE A 149 -9.82 -32.93 27.73
C ILE A 149 -9.43 -31.94 26.62
N PRO A 150 -8.32 -31.18 26.78
CA PRO A 150 -7.82 -30.30 25.72
C PRO A 150 -7.40 -31.09 24.47
N GLU A 151 -7.62 -30.50 23.30
CA GLU A 151 -7.11 -30.99 22.01
C GLU A 151 -5.71 -30.42 21.79
N ILE A 152 -4.68 -31.25 21.99
CA ILE A 152 -3.27 -30.84 21.94
C ILE A 152 -2.65 -31.35 20.64
N SER A 153 -1.92 -30.50 19.91
CA SER A 153 -1.13 -30.88 18.72
C SER A 153 -0.17 -29.78 18.26
N TYR A 154 0.93 -30.14 17.60
CA TYR A 154 1.93 -29.21 17.03
C TYR A 154 2.47 -28.15 17.99
N ASN A 155 2.60 -28.42 19.28
CA ASN A 155 3.25 -27.53 20.25
C ASN A 155 4.67 -27.98 20.53
N ASP A 156 5.54 -27.04 20.89
CA ASP A 156 6.81 -27.34 21.55
C ASP A 156 6.65 -27.13 23.05
N VAL A 157 6.69 -28.22 23.82
CA VAL A 157 6.55 -28.20 25.27
C VAL A 157 7.84 -28.73 25.89
N TRP A 158 8.66 -27.81 26.36
CA TRP A 158 10.06 -28.09 26.70
C TRP A 158 10.50 -27.40 27.97
N ASN A 159 11.40 -28.04 28.73
CA ASN A 159 12.09 -27.46 29.89
C ASN A 159 11.17 -26.77 30.91
N ASN A 160 10.00 -27.37 31.18
CA ASN A 160 9.17 -27.00 32.32
C ASN A 160 9.69 -27.72 33.58
N SER A 161 9.71 -27.04 34.72
CA SER A 161 10.52 -27.45 35.88
C SER A 161 10.00 -28.70 36.60
N TRP A 162 8.72 -29.03 36.46
CA TRP A 162 8.11 -30.23 37.02
C TRP A 162 7.73 -31.25 35.95
N LEU A 163 6.83 -30.91 35.03
CA LEU A 163 6.33 -31.80 33.98
C LEU A 163 5.91 -31.02 32.73
N ASP A 164 6.24 -31.51 31.54
CA ASP A 164 5.72 -30.91 30.29
C ASP A 164 4.21 -31.16 30.13
N TYR A 165 3.72 -32.33 30.55
CA TYR A 165 2.29 -32.68 30.51
C TYR A 165 1.86 -33.29 31.84
N ASN A 166 0.79 -32.75 32.44
CA ASN A 166 0.33 -33.13 33.77
C ASN A 166 -1.18 -33.40 33.80
N ALA A 167 -1.55 -34.67 33.94
CA ALA A 167 -2.93 -35.13 33.99
C ALA A 167 -3.34 -35.45 35.44
N GLN A 168 -4.44 -34.85 35.90
CA GLN A 168 -4.91 -34.99 37.28
C GLN A 168 -6.42 -35.20 37.33
N GLN A 169 -6.92 -35.90 38.34
CA GLN A 169 -8.36 -35.92 38.68
C GLN A 169 -9.30 -36.14 37.47
N GLY A 170 -8.99 -37.11 36.61
CA GLY A 170 -9.78 -37.45 35.43
C GLY A 170 -9.49 -36.63 34.16
N GLY A 171 -8.70 -35.56 34.26
CA GLY A 171 -8.24 -34.80 33.11
C GLY A 171 -7.21 -35.56 32.26
N VAL A 172 -7.08 -35.16 30.99
CA VAL A 172 -6.18 -35.80 30.00
C VAL A 172 -5.22 -34.75 29.43
N ALA A 173 -3.93 -34.88 29.73
CA ALA A 173 -2.86 -34.09 29.14
C ALA A 173 -1.72 -35.02 28.74
N SER A 174 -1.45 -35.10 27.44
CA SER A 174 -0.35 -35.89 26.86
C SER A 174 0.06 -35.27 25.51
N PRO A 175 1.29 -35.49 25.05
CA PRO A 175 1.70 -35.03 23.72
C PRO A 175 0.76 -35.51 22.63
N GLY A 176 0.35 -34.58 21.76
CA GLY A 176 -0.48 -34.85 20.60
C GLY A 176 0.31 -35.01 19.31
N PRO A 177 -0.38 -35.18 18.16
CA PRO A 177 0.27 -35.24 16.86
C PRO A 177 1.09 -33.97 16.57
N GLY A 178 2.33 -34.14 16.14
CA GLY A 178 3.21 -33.04 15.77
C GLY A 178 3.81 -32.25 16.95
N ASP A 179 3.46 -32.60 18.20
CA ASP A 179 4.12 -32.00 19.35
C ASP A 179 5.60 -32.42 19.39
N ILE A 180 6.46 -31.48 19.79
CA ILE A 180 7.89 -31.67 20.01
C ILE A 180 8.25 -31.21 21.44
N SER A 181 9.44 -31.59 21.90
CA SER A 181 9.97 -31.19 23.21
C SER A 181 11.47 -30.99 23.07
N VAL A 182 11.85 -29.83 22.54
CA VAL A 182 13.23 -29.49 22.18
C VAL A 182 13.49 -28.02 22.51
N ASP A 183 14.76 -27.61 22.60
CA ASP A 183 15.07 -26.20 22.83
C ASP A 183 14.55 -25.36 21.65
N PRO A 184 13.66 -24.37 21.89
CA PRO A 184 13.14 -23.51 20.83
C PRO A 184 14.22 -22.65 20.16
N LEU A 185 15.42 -22.57 20.73
CA LEU A 185 16.52 -21.72 20.26
C LEU A 185 16.05 -20.28 20.06
N PHE A 186 15.61 -19.62 21.12
CA PHE A 186 15.23 -18.21 21.03
C PHE A 186 16.43 -17.32 20.70
N ASP A 187 16.21 -16.32 19.84
CA ASP A 187 17.17 -15.30 19.49
C ASP A 187 17.61 -14.50 20.74
N THR A 188 18.93 -14.43 20.91
CA THR A 188 19.58 -13.75 22.03
C THR A 188 19.70 -12.23 21.83
N VAL A 189 19.50 -11.72 20.62
CA VAL A 189 19.56 -10.27 20.33
C VAL A 189 18.36 -9.55 20.95
N ASN A 190 17.17 -10.17 20.88
CA ASN A 190 15.93 -9.61 21.43
C ASN A 190 15.23 -10.60 22.38
N PRO A 191 15.84 -10.94 23.53
CA PRO A 191 15.37 -12.03 24.39
C PRO A 191 13.97 -11.79 24.97
N SER A 192 13.54 -10.52 25.05
CA SER A 192 12.19 -10.16 25.49
C SER A 192 11.08 -10.43 24.47
N LYS A 193 11.45 -10.71 23.22
CA LYS A 193 10.53 -10.91 22.10
C LYS A 193 10.35 -12.37 21.74
N TYR A 194 11.24 -13.27 22.15
CA TYR A 194 11.14 -14.70 21.84
C TYR A 194 11.02 -15.00 20.34
N TYR A 195 11.80 -14.29 19.54
CA TYR A 195 12.04 -14.68 18.15
C TYR A 195 12.78 -16.01 18.11
N LEU A 196 12.57 -16.80 17.07
CA LEU A 196 13.34 -18.01 16.83
C LEU A 196 14.67 -17.63 16.17
N ALA A 197 15.76 -18.19 16.66
CA ALA A 197 17.06 -18.05 16.01
C ALA A 197 17.10 -18.91 14.73
N GLU A 198 18.00 -18.57 13.82
CA GLU A 198 18.26 -19.39 12.63
C GLU A 198 18.61 -20.83 13.03
N GLY A 199 17.91 -21.80 12.43
CA GLY A 199 18.07 -23.22 12.73
C GLY A 199 17.27 -23.72 13.94
N SER A 200 16.39 -22.89 14.50
CA SER A 200 15.43 -23.34 15.51
C SER A 200 14.61 -24.55 15.02
N PRO A 201 14.40 -25.58 15.86
CA PRO A 201 13.55 -26.71 15.52
C PRO A 201 12.06 -26.36 15.50
N CYS A 202 11.69 -25.16 15.93
CA CYS A 202 10.32 -24.66 15.90
C CYS A 202 9.98 -23.95 14.58
N ILE A 203 10.97 -23.71 13.70
CA ILE A 203 10.74 -23.12 12.37
C ILE A 203 10.10 -24.17 11.44
N ASP A 204 9.08 -23.78 10.69
CA ASP A 204 8.30 -24.65 9.79
C ASP A 204 7.76 -25.92 10.47
N ALA A 205 7.63 -25.93 11.80
CA ALA A 205 7.37 -27.13 12.58
C ALA A 205 5.90 -27.30 12.99
N GLY A 206 5.08 -26.25 12.86
CA GLY A 206 3.67 -26.22 13.22
C GLY A 206 2.76 -27.06 12.33
N ASP A 207 1.46 -26.88 12.49
CA ASP A 207 0.43 -27.60 11.73
C ASP A 207 0.61 -27.41 10.21
N PRO A 208 0.64 -28.49 9.41
CA PRO A 208 0.82 -28.42 7.95
C PRO A 208 -0.42 -27.98 7.17
N ASP A 209 -1.57 -27.76 7.80
CA ASP A 209 -2.73 -27.21 7.10
C ASP A 209 -2.44 -25.77 6.64
N PRO A 210 -2.55 -25.46 5.33
CA PRO A 210 -2.23 -24.15 4.78
C PRO A 210 -2.98 -22.96 5.41
N VAL A 211 -4.09 -23.22 6.13
CA VAL A 211 -4.78 -22.17 6.90
C VAL A 211 -3.90 -21.57 8.01
N TYR A 212 -2.84 -22.28 8.42
CA TYR A 212 -1.90 -21.87 9.45
C TYR A 212 -0.56 -21.40 8.89
N ASP A 213 -0.35 -21.40 7.57
CA ASP A 213 0.93 -20.98 6.96
C ASP A 213 1.34 -19.57 7.43
N ASP A 214 2.65 -19.35 7.47
CA ASP A 214 3.24 -18.06 7.79
C ASP A 214 2.91 -17.01 6.72
N ILE A 215 3.13 -15.73 7.06
CA ILE A 215 2.79 -14.61 6.16
C ILE A 215 3.56 -14.64 4.83
N ASP A 216 4.72 -15.29 4.79
CA ASP A 216 5.53 -15.49 3.59
C ASP A 216 5.16 -16.77 2.80
N GLY A 217 4.19 -17.54 3.30
CA GLY A 217 3.69 -18.77 2.71
C GLY A 217 4.52 -20.02 3.04
N SER A 218 5.47 -19.94 3.96
CA SER A 218 6.11 -21.13 4.53
C SER A 218 5.17 -21.86 5.49
N LYS A 219 5.55 -23.07 5.90
CA LYS A 219 4.77 -23.83 6.86
C LYS A 219 4.86 -23.13 8.20
N ASN A 220 3.80 -23.16 8.99
CA ASN A 220 3.72 -22.42 10.25
C ASN A 220 4.93 -22.65 11.19
N ASP A 221 5.55 -21.56 11.66
CA ASP A 221 6.42 -21.56 12.82
C ASP A 221 5.63 -21.80 14.12
N MET A 222 6.19 -22.52 15.10
CA MET A 222 5.57 -22.58 16.44
C MET A 222 5.86 -21.28 17.23
N GLY A 223 4.91 -20.88 18.09
CA GLY A 223 5.06 -19.74 18.99
C GLY A 223 4.42 -18.44 18.51
N ALA A 224 4.67 -17.36 19.27
CA ALA A 224 4.00 -16.06 19.13
C ALA A 224 4.12 -15.40 17.75
N TRP A 225 5.11 -15.79 16.95
CA TRP A 225 5.44 -15.17 15.66
C TRP A 225 5.08 -16.04 14.46
N GLY A 226 4.51 -17.23 14.66
CA GLY A 226 4.03 -18.05 13.56
C GLY A 226 2.60 -17.75 13.11
N GLY A 227 2.27 -18.21 11.91
CA GLY A 227 1.00 -18.20 11.25
C GLY A 227 0.71 -16.88 10.53
N GLY A 228 -0.36 -16.83 9.74
CA GLY A 228 -0.73 -15.65 8.94
C GLY A 228 -1.04 -14.35 9.71
N PHE A 229 -0.96 -14.38 11.05
CA PHE A 229 -1.05 -13.21 11.93
C PHE A 229 0.21 -12.97 12.77
N GLY A 230 1.19 -13.88 12.73
CA GLY A 230 2.53 -13.64 13.20
C GLY A 230 3.19 -12.59 12.33
N ALA A 231 3.80 -11.57 12.96
CA ALA A 231 4.85 -10.85 12.25
C ALA A 231 5.94 -11.89 11.95
N PRO A 232 6.67 -11.78 10.83
CA PRO A 232 7.80 -12.67 10.56
C PRO A 232 8.62 -12.81 11.85
N SER A 233 9.22 -13.98 12.08
CA SER A 233 10.08 -14.32 13.23
C SER A 233 11.24 -13.33 13.47
N SER A 234 11.26 -12.20 12.75
CA SER A 234 11.73 -10.87 13.15
C SER A 234 10.59 -9.80 13.27
N SER A 235 10.17 -9.40 14.49
CA SER A 235 10.21 -7.95 14.80
C SER A 235 9.01 -7.13 15.28
N SER A 236 7.72 -7.33 14.97
CA SER A 236 6.78 -6.16 15.00
C SER A 236 6.04 -5.89 16.34
N ALA A 237 6.74 -5.31 17.33
CA ALA A 237 6.06 -4.42 18.28
C ALA A 237 5.53 -3.19 17.54
N ALA A 238 4.43 -2.57 18.01
CA ALA A 238 4.13 -1.19 17.61
C ALA A 238 5.35 -0.33 17.97
N LEU A 239 6.07 0.08 16.94
CA LEU A 239 7.37 0.71 17.05
C LEU A 239 7.20 2.15 17.52
N ALA A 240 7.47 2.38 18.81
CA ALA A 240 7.70 3.74 19.32
C ALA A 240 9.02 4.33 18.75
N SER A 241 9.88 3.47 18.21
CA SER A 241 11.14 3.75 17.51
C SER A 241 11.17 2.96 16.21
N GLY A 242 11.53 3.58 15.10
CA GLY A 242 11.46 3.01 13.76
C GLY A 242 11.19 4.08 12.71
N PHE A 243 11.37 3.77 11.43
CA PHE A 243 10.96 4.68 10.35
C PHE A 243 9.90 4.04 9.48
N VAL A 244 8.87 4.81 9.14
CA VAL A 244 7.82 4.40 8.20
C VAL A 244 7.74 5.39 7.04
N PHE A 245 7.78 4.89 5.81
CA PHE A 245 7.28 5.65 4.67
C PHE A 245 5.76 5.73 4.76
N THR A 246 5.22 6.94 4.63
CA THR A 246 3.78 7.20 4.80
C THR A 246 3.09 7.36 3.47
N THR A 247 3.64 8.19 2.58
CA THR A 247 3.04 8.49 1.27
C THR A 247 4.09 8.72 0.19
N ILE A 248 3.67 8.52 -1.06
CA ILE A 248 4.31 9.08 -2.24
C ILE A 248 3.35 10.10 -2.84
N GLY A 249 3.71 11.38 -2.77
CA GLY A 249 2.77 12.46 -2.99
C GLY A 249 1.61 12.36 -2.02
N LYS A 250 0.38 12.22 -2.53
CA LYS A 250 -0.82 11.97 -1.72
C LYS A 250 -1.21 10.50 -1.59
N ILE A 251 -0.55 9.60 -2.31
CA ILE A 251 -0.89 8.17 -2.30
C ILE A 251 -0.29 7.54 -1.03
N PRO A 252 -1.11 7.00 -0.11
CA PRO A 252 -0.60 6.24 1.03
C PRO A 252 0.19 5.02 0.56
N VAL A 253 1.26 4.67 1.26
CA VAL A 253 2.07 3.47 0.93
C VAL A 253 1.23 2.19 0.97
N SER A 254 0.14 2.15 1.76
CA SER A 254 -0.82 1.04 1.78
C SER A 254 -1.55 0.81 0.45
N GLU A 255 -1.64 1.83 -0.39
CA GLU A 255 -2.24 1.75 -1.73
C GLU A 255 -1.19 1.46 -2.82
N ILE A 256 0.02 1.04 -2.43
CA ILE A 256 1.08 0.63 -3.36
C ILE A 256 1.30 -0.85 -3.18
N THR A 257 1.13 -1.64 -4.23
CA THR A 257 1.30 -3.10 -4.18
C THR A 257 2.73 -3.45 -3.79
N GLN A 258 2.93 -4.05 -2.62
CA GLN A 258 4.23 -4.54 -2.15
C GLN A 258 4.40 -6.05 -2.45
N GLY A 259 5.62 -6.58 -2.33
CA GLY A 259 5.91 -8.01 -2.50
C GLY A 259 6.49 -8.40 -3.87
N LEU A 260 6.52 -9.70 -4.18
CA LEU A 260 7.28 -10.26 -5.31
C LEU A 260 6.50 -10.37 -6.64
N GLY A 261 5.19 -10.09 -6.66
CA GLY A 261 4.32 -10.24 -7.84
C GLY A 261 4.59 -9.27 -8.99
N ASP A 262 3.96 -9.49 -10.14
CA ASP A 262 4.15 -8.67 -11.35
C ASP A 262 3.59 -7.24 -11.24
N GLN A 263 2.72 -7.00 -10.26
CA GLN A 263 2.15 -5.69 -9.95
C GLN A 263 2.95 -4.89 -8.92
N LYS A 264 4.07 -5.44 -8.43
CA LYS A 264 4.87 -4.80 -7.37
C LYS A 264 5.23 -3.35 -7.71
N GLY A 265 5.16 -2.50 -6.71
CA GLY A 265 5.43 -1.07 -6.79
C GLY A 265 4.44 -0.24 -7.61
N LEU A 266 3.34 -0.81 -8.12
CA LEU A 266 2.28 -0.05 -8.77
C LEU A 266 1.30 0.53 -7.74
N ALA A 267 0.80 1.74 -8.01
CA ALA A 267 -0.26 2.35 -7.24
C ALA A 267 -1.63 1.77 -7.64
N ASN A 268 -2.37 1.33 -6.63
CA ASN A 268 -3.70 0.75 -6.67
C ASN A 268 -4.56 1.38 -5.58
N VAL A 269 -5.10 2.57 -5.87
CA VAL A 269 -5.89 3.36 -4.92
C VAL A 269 -7.33 2.86 -4.91
N SER A 270 -7.76 2.42 -3.73
CA SER A 270 -9.11 1.98 -3.43
C SER A 270 -10.14 3.12 -3.54
N SER A 271 -11.40 2.74 -3.74
CA SER A 271 -12.51 3.69 -3.81
C SER A 271 -12.67 4.53 -2.52
N ALA A 272 -12.39 3.92 -1.36
CA ALA A 272 -12.41 4.61 -0.08
C ALA A 272 -11.36 5.72 -0.03
N VAL A 273 -10.08 5.40 -0.30
CA VAL A 273 -8.99 6.38 -0.25
C VAL A 273 -9.14 7.47 -1.32
N HIS A 274 -9.60 7.11 -2.53
CA HIS A 274 -9.97 8.09 -3.55
C HIS A 274 -10.94 9.14 -3.00
N THR A 275 -12.02 8.68 -2.37
CA THR A 275 -13.09 9.52 -1.83
C THR A 275 -12.59 10.38 -0.67
N ASP A 276 -11.86 9.76 0.26
CA ASP A 276 -11.41 10.41 1.49
C ASP A 276 -10.32 11.46 1.25
N LEU A 277 -9.40 11.21 0.30
CA LEU A 277 -8.25 12.08 0.04
C LEU A 277 -8.41 12.97 -1.19
N GLY A 278 -9.47 12.78 -1.99
CA GLY A 278 -9.71 13.53 -3.22
C GLY A 278 -8.57 13.39 -4.24
N ILE A 279 -8.03 12.18 -4.38
CA ILE A 279 -6.96 11.83 -5.33
C ILE A 279 -7.50 10.91 -6.42
N PRO A 280 -6.92 10.88 -7.63
CA PRO A 280 -7.37 9.92 -8.64
C PRO A 280 -7.38 8.47 -8.14
N MET A 281 -8.39 7.70 -8.54
CA MET A 281 -8.43 6.26 -8.30
C MET A 281 -7.44 5.58 -9.26
N TYR A 282 -6.17 5.56 -8.86
CA TYR A 282 -5.10 4.92 -9.60
C TYR A 282 -5.31 3.41 -9.64
N THR A 283 -5.07 2.79 -10.80
CA THR A 283 -5.14 1.34 -10.99
C THR A 283 -3.93 0.92 -11.81
N ASP A 284 -3.16 -0.03 -11.31
CA ASP A 284 -1.92 -0.55 -11.93
C ASP A 284 -1.02 0.57 -12.48
N SER A 285 -0.86 1.63 -11.68
CA SER A 285 -0.26 2.89 -12.13
C SER A 285 1.20 2.99 -11.67
N PRO A 286 2.16 3.13 -12.60
CA PRO A 286 3.56 3.32 -12.23
C PRO A 286 3.80 4.77 -11.77
N PHE A 287 4.89 4.98 -11.06
CA PHE A 287 5.35 6.29 -10.64
C PHE A 287 6.30 6.92 -11.67
N GLY A 288 6.38 8.25 -11.72
CA GLY A 288 7.33 8.96 -12.58
C GLY A 288 7.46 10.44 -12.22
N GLY A 289 8.34 11.15 -12.92
CA GLY A 289 8.61 12.56 -12.66
C GLY A 289 9.28 12.78 -11.30
N LYS A 290 8.73 13.69 -10.49
CA LYS A 290 9.29 14.06 -9.19
C LYS A 290 8.44 13.49 -8.05
N LEU A 291 8.97 12.49 -7.36
CA LEU A 291 8.24 11.78 -6.31
C LEU A 291 8.50 12.40 -4.95
N TRP A 292 7.44 12.87 -4.30
CA TRP A 292 7.50 13.38 -2.93
C TRP A 292 7.43 12.21 -1.96
N LEU A 293 8.58 11.79 -1.43
CA LEU A 293 8.68 10.67 -0.50
C LEU A 293 8.51 11.20 0.92
N SER A 294 7.40 10.85 1.56
CA SER A 294 7.10 11.23 2.95
C SER A 294 7.29 10.04 3.89
N GLY A 295 7.66 10.34 5.13
CA GLY A 295 7.80 9.34 6.18
C GLY A 295 7.98 9.93 7.57
N LEU A 296 7.85 9.10 8.58
CA LEU A 296 7.92 9.47 9.98
C LEU A 296 8.93 8.58 10.70
N PHE A 297 9.73 9.21 11.56
CA PHE A 297 10.49 8.49 12.58
C PHE A 297 9.61 8.34 13.82
N GLY A 298 9.81 7.27 14.58
CA GLY A 298 9.13 7.01 15.84
C GLY A 298 9.32 8.16 16.84
N THR A 299 8.37 8.25 17.78
CA THR A 299 8.37 9.28 18.82
C THR A 299 9.57 9.16 19.75
N GLU A 300 10.10 7.96 19.94
CA GLU A 300 11.27 7.66 20.78
C GLU A 300 12.61 7.86 20.06
N ASP A 301 12.60 8.03 18.72
CA ASP A 301 13.82 8.26 17.93
C ASP A 301 14.39 9.67 18.11
N THR A 302 14.24 10.27 19.29
CA THR A 302 14.61 11.65 19.60
C THR A 302 16.08 11.98 19.32
N SER A 303 16.95 10.97 19.33
CA SER A 303 18.39 11.11 19.02
C SER A 303 18.70 11.25 17.52
N VAL A 304 17.79 10.80 16.63
CA VAL A 304 18.01 10.88 15.18
C VAL A 304 17.97 12.32 14.73
N ARG A 305 19.10 12.79 14.16
CA ARG A 305 19.27 14.16 13.68
C ARG A 305 19.39 14.27 12.17
N TYR A 306 20.05 13.30 11.54
CA TYR A 306 20.22 13.24 10.11
C TYR A 306 19.74 11.89 9.58
N TYR A 307 19.44 11.84 8.29
CA TYR A 307 19.10 10.61 7.60
C TYR A 307 19.62 10.64 6.16
N GLN A 308 19.72 9.47 5.55
CA GLN A 308 19.95 9.28 4.12
C GLN A 308 18.79 8.47 3.55
N ILE A 309 18.40 8.77 2.31
CA ILE A 309 17.47 7.93 1.55
C ILE A 309 18.27 7.25 0.45
N LEU A 310 18.08 5.95 0.30
CA LEU A 310 18.77 5.13 -0.68
C LEU A 310 17.76 4.43 -1.58
N ALA A 311 18.13 4.17 -2.83
CA ALA A 311 17.35 3.34 -3.73
C ALA A 311 18.23 2.32 -4.46
N ALA A 312 17.65 1.16 -4.73
CA ALA A 312 18.24 0.11 -5.53
C ALA A 312 17.25 -0.38 -6.57
N LYS A 313 17.72 -0.59 -7.80
CA LYS A 313 16.91 -1.17 -8.87
C LYS A 313 16.90 -2.69 -8.75
N TRP A 314 15.75 -3.30 -8.95
CA TRP A 314 15.63 -4.76 -9.03
C TRP A 314 16.36 -5.31 -10.26
N THR A 315 16.92 -6.50 -10.13
CA THR A 315 17.49 -7.26 -11.24
C THR A 315 16.69 -8.57 -11.40
N GLY A 316 15.95 -8.68 -12.51
CA GLY A 316 15.01 -9.78 -12.70
C GLY A 316 13.85 -9.75 -11.71
N THR A 317 13.56 -10.87 -11.08
CA THR A 317 12.44 -11.06 -10.14
C THR A 317 12.83 -10.95 -8.67
N SER A 318 14.12 -10.78 -8.37
CA SER A 318 14.64 -10.76 -6.99
C SER A 318 14.78 -9.33 -6.45
N PRO A 319 14.47 -9.11 -5.16
CA PRO A 319 14.67 -7.81 -4.52
C PRO A 319 16.18 -7.51 -4.38
N PRO A 320 16.59 -6.22 -4.44
CA PRO A 320 17.99 -5.84 -4.29
C PRO A 320 18.54 -6.12 -2.89
N VAL A 321 19.84 -6.42 -2.78
CA VAL A 321 20.53 -6.58 -1.50
C VAL A 321 21.07 -5.24 -1.00
N GLU A 322 21.44 -5.13 0.28
CA GLU A 322 21.88 -3.84 0.87
C GLU A 322 23.05 -3.19 0.10
N ALA A 323 23.95 -4.00 -0.47
CA ALA A 323 25.08 -3.52 -1.26
C ALA A 323 24.68 -2.83 -2.59
N ASP A 324 23.47 -3.09 -3.11
CA ASP A 324 22.97 -2.49 -4.36
C ASP A 324 22.45 -1.06 -4.15
N PHE A 325 22.17 -0.67 -2.90
CA PHE A 325 21.55 0.61 -2.58
C PHE A 325 22.51 1.77 -2.78
N GLN A 326 22.04 2.75 -3.56
CA GLN A 326 22.77 3.97 -3.86
C GLN A 326 22.09 5.18 -3.21
N LEU A 327 22.90 6.15 -2.76
CA LEU A 327 22.39 7.38 -2.17
C LEU A 327 21.56 8.18 -3.18
N LEU A 328 20.34 8.52 -2.78
CA LEU A 328 19.60 9.57 -3.48
C LEU A 328 20.10 10.93 -3.00
N LYS A 329 20.59 11.74 -3.94
CA LYS A 329 21.19 13.06 -3.68
C LYS A 329 20.35 14.21 -4.24
N ASP A 330 19.03 14.04 -4.32
CA ASP A 330 18.15 15.11 -4.81
C ASP A 330 17.95 16.22 -3.76
N PRO A 331 17.92 17.50 -4.15
CA PRO A 331 17.83 18.61 -3.22
C PRO A 331 16.48 18.63 -2.49
N LEU A 332 16.51 18.86 -1.18
CA LEU A 332 15.34 19.09 -0.35
C LEU A 332 15.41 20.46 0.31
N THR A 333 14.39 21.27 0.08
CA THR A 333 14.21 22.57 0.71
C THR A 333 12.81 22.68 1.26
N LYS A 334 12.67 23.14 2.51
CA LYS A 334 11.37 23.35 3.17
C LYS A 334 11.22 24.78 3.68
N ILE A 335 9.99 25.12 4.07
CA ILE A 335 9.67 26.38 4.74
C ILE A 335 9.55 26.14 6.24
N LYS A 336 10.33 26.87 7.03
CA LYS A 336 10.24 26.93 8.49
C LYS A 336 9.45 28.17 8.90
N TYR A 337 8.51 28.02 9.81
CA TYR A 337 7.78 29.13 10.40
C TYR A 337 8.35 29.44 11.79
N ILE A 338 8.66 30.72 12.02
CA ILE A 338 9.20 31.24 13.28
C ILE A 338 8.18 32.22 13.84
N ILE A 339 7.71 31.96 15.06
CA ILE A 339 6.88 32.90 15.82
C ILE A 339 7.83 33.81 16.58
N ASN A 340 7.87 35.09 16.20
CA ASN A 340 8.72 36.10 16.80
C ASN A 340 8.17 36.53 18.17
N THR A 341 9.02 37.16 18.99
CA THR A 341 8.65 37.64 20.33
C THR A 341 7.56 38.71 20.32
N ASP A 342 7.35 39.39 19.19
CA ASP A 342 6.29 40.38 18.98
C ASP A 342 4.97 39.75 18.48
N GLY A 343 4.91 38.42 18.35
CA GLY A 343 3.74 37.68 17.86
C GLY A 343 3.63 37.58 16.34
N THR A 344 4.54 38.16 15.57
CA THR A 344 4.57 38.02 14.11
C THR A 344 5.11 36.66 13.69
N VAL A 345 4.73 36.18 12.50
CA VAL A 345 5.21 34.90 11.93
C VAL A 345 6.10 35.18 10.72
N THR A 346 7.34 34.69 10.75
CA THR A 346 8.27 34.75 9.62
C THR A 346 8.40 33.37 8.98
N ALA A 347 8.29 33.31 7.65
CA ALA A 347 8.55 32.11 6.87
C ALA A 347 9.97 32.16 6.29
N GLN A 348 10.78 31.14 6.55
CA GLN A 348 12.16 31.04 6.07
C GLN A 348 12.34 29.79 5.22
N ARG A 349 12.95 29.95 4.04
CA ARG A 349 13.37 28.84 3.19
C ARG A 349 14.67 28.22 3.74
N VAL A 350 14.66 26.92 4.02
CA VAL A 350 15.80 26.19 4.60
C VAL A 350 16.11 24.96 3.76
N THR A 351 17.35 24.88 3.27
CA THR A 351 17.86 23.69 2.57
C THR A 351 18.25 22.63 3.60
N LEU A 352 17.63 21.45 3.51
CA LEU A 352 17.84 20.36 4.45
C LEU A 352 18.82 19.30 3.93
N GLY A 353 19.02 19.22 2.60
CA GLY A 353 19.96 18.30 1.98
C GLY A 353 19.93 18.36 0.44
N PRO A 354 20.78 17.58 -0.24
CA PRO A 354 21.82 16.73 0.36
C PRO A 354 22.94 17.60 0.97
N LEU A 355 23.33 17.27 2.20
CA LEU A 355 24.45 17.89 2.91
C LEU A 355 25.70 17.01 2.77
N SER A 356 26.86 17.64 2.81
CA SER A 356 28.16 16.97 2.95
C SER A 356 28.81 17.45 4.25
N GLN A 357 28.64 16.67 5.32
CA GLN A 357 29.04 17.03 6.68
C GLN A 357 29.51 15.78 7.43
N TYR A 358 30.39 15.96 8.43
CA TYR A 358 30.92 14.87 9.27
C TYR A 358 31.50 13.71 8.45
N SER A 359 32.18 14.02 7.35
CA SER A 359 32.76 13.05 6.40
C SER A 359 31.75 12.13 5.70
N MET A 360 30.47 12.49 5.70
CA MET A 360 29.41 11.80 4.96
C MET A 360 28.74 12.73 3.96
N GLU A 361 28.22 12.16 2.87
CA GLU A 361 27.46 12.87 1.83
C GLU A 361 26.01 12.40 1.78
N GLY A 362 25.15 13.14 1.07
CA GLY A 362 23.76 12.73 0.87
C GLY A 362 22.89 12.81 2.12
N LEU A 363 23.33 13.60 3.12
CA LEU A 363 22.60 13.73 4.38
C LEU A 363 21.44 14.72 4.27
N TYR A 364 20.37 14.41 5.00
CA TYR A 364 19.21 15.28 5.15
C TYR A 364 18.97 15.55 6.64
N GLU A 365 18.77 16.81 6.99
CA GLU A 365 18.45 17.19 8.38
C GLU A 365 16.98 16.87 8.72
N ARG A 366 16.76 16.22 9.87
CA ARG A 366 15.43 15.89 10.37
C ARG A 366 14.72 17.13 10.91
N THR A 367 13.48 17.35 10.47
CA THR A 367 12.63 18.46 10.90
C THR A 367 11.67 18.04 12.03
N ASN A 368 12.21 17.63 13.19
CA ASN A 368 11.42 17.16 14.34
C ASN A 368 11.09 18.24 15.38
N ILE A 369 11.72 19.41 15.31
CA ILE A 369 11.50 20.52 16.24
C ILE A 369 11.09 21.78 15.48
N GLY A 370 10.04 22.44 15.95
CA GLY A 370 9.50 23.67 15.37
C GLY A 370 8.41 23.45 14.33
N TYR A 371 7.99 24.53 13.68
CA TYR A 371 6.88 24.55 12.74
C TYR A 371 7.41 24.49 11.30
N TRP A 372 7.06 23.44 10.57
CA TRP A 372 7.57 23.18 9.23
C TRP A 372 6.42 22.87 8.27
N ALA A 373 6.49 23.42 7.06
CA ALA A 373 5.67 22.90 5.95
C ALA A 373 6.13 21.49 5.59
N HIS A 374 5.20 20.55 5.40
CA HIS A 374 5.48 19.15 5.06
C HIS A 374 6.52 18.50 5.98
N SER A 375 6.26 18.48 7.29
CA SER A 375 7.19 17.96 8.31
C SER A 375 7.60 16.50 8.06
N ASP A 376 6.72 15.71 7.45
CA ASP A 376 6.87 14.33 7.06
C ASP A 376 7.65 14.12 5.75
N LEU A 377 7.73 15.10 4.84
CA LEU A 377 8.50 14.97 3.60
C LEU A 377 9.99 14.68 3.87
N LYS A 378 10.55 13.65 3.23
CA LYS A 378 11.96 13.22 3.41
C LYS A 378 12.82 13.43 2.18
N LEU A 379 12.23 13.37 0.99
CA LEU A 379 12.95 13.62 -0.26
C LEU A 379 11.97 13.98 -1.37
N ILE A 380 12.41 14.76 -2.35
CA ILE A 380 11.75 14.86 -3.66
C ILE A 380 12.66 14.18 -4.68
N TRP A 381 12.37 12.92 -5.00
CA TRP A 381 13.20 12.09 -5.88
C TRP A 381 12.91 12.39 -7.35
N ASP A 382 13.91 12.81 -8.12
CA ASP A 382 13.78 13.07 -9.56
C ASP A 382 14.02 11.77 -10.36
N THR A 383 12.94 11.01 -10.56
CA THR A 383 13.00 9.71 -11.23
C THR A 383 13.34 9.79 -12.72
N THR A 384 13.30 10.99 -13.32
CA THR A 384 13.67 11.17 -14.73
C THR A 384 15.16 10.95 -14.99
N ARG A 385 15.97 10.91 -13.92
CA ARG A 385 17.42 10.65 -13.97
C ARG A 385 17.80 9.20 -13.78
N VAL A 386 16.81 8.31 -13.58
CA VAL A 386 17.02 6.87 -13.44
C VAL A 386 16.28 6.11 -14.53
N GLY A 387 16.72 4.89 -14.84
CA GLY A 387 16.04 4.07 -15.85
C GLY A 387 14.69 3.54 -15.35
N ASN A 388 13.75 3.26 -16.25
CA ASN A 388 12.49 2.61 -15.89
C ASN A 388 12.72 1.23 -15.24
N GLY A 389 11.85 0.83 -14.33
CA GLY A 389 11.87 -0.47 -13.67
C GLY A 389 11.39 -0.41 -12.22
N VAL A 390 11.53 -1.52 -11.51
CA VAL A 390 11.16 -1.63 -10.10
C VAL A 390 12.35 -1.21 -9.23
N TYR A 391 12.08 -0.42 -8.19
CA TYR A 391 13.05 0.06 -7.23
C TYR A 391 12.58 -0.20 -5.82
N ASP A 392 13.50 -0.56 -4.93
CA ASP A 392 13.28 -0.47 -3.49
C ASP A 392 13.95 0.79 -2.96
N ILE A 393 13.29 1.41 -1.99
CA ILE A 393 13.73 2.63 -1.31
C ILE A 393 13.81 2.34 0.18
N MET A 394 14.89 2.75 0.83
CA MET A 394 15.08 2.61 2.28
C MET A 394 15.69 3.87 2.90
N VAL A 395 15.70 3.94 4.23
CA VAL A 395 16.31 5.01 5.00
C VAL A 395 17.46 4.49 5.86
N LYS A 396 18.49 5.31 6.05
CA LYS A 396 19.47 5.16 7.14
C LYS A 396 19.40 6.38 8.05
N ALA A 397 19.44 6.16 9.36
CA ALA A 397 19.29 7.21 10.37
C ALA A 397 20.61 7.45 11.11
N TYR A 398 20.87 8.69 11.51
CA TYR A 398 22.12 9.07 12.14
C TYR A 398 21.90 10.03 13.31
N ARG A 399 22.66 9.83 14.38
CA ARG A 399 22.75 10.74 15.53
C ARG A 399 24.12 11.39 15.60
N LEU A 400 24.17 12.57 16.22
CA LEU A 400 25.45 13.19 16.58
C LEU A 400 26.03 12.45 17.79
N SER A 401 27.31 12.12 17.72
CA SER A 401 28.07 11.47 18.79
C SER A 401 29.38 12.22 19.04
N GLY A 402 29.87 12.20 20.28
CA GLY A 402 31.05 12.94 20.71
C GLY A 402 30.76 14.26 21.43
N ILE A 403 31.81 15.04 21.67
CA ILE A 403 31.77 16.28 22.45
C ILE A 403 32.16 17.44 21.52
N TYR A 404 31.46 18.57 21.65
CA TYR A 404 31.80 19.78 20.91
C TYR A 404 33.29 20.16 21.08
N PRO A 405 34.02 20.53 19.99
CA PRO A 405 33.57 20.64 18.59
C PRO A 405 33.76 19.36 17.74
N PHE A 406 34.16 18.24 18.32
CA PHE A 406 34.56 17.01 17.62
C PHE A 406 33.39 16.03 17.42
N TYR A 407 32.25 16.53 16.92
CA TYR A 407 31.12 15.65 16.62
C TYR A 407 31.42 14.75 15.44
N THR A 408 30.94 13.52 15.54
CA THR A 408 30.87 12.54 14.45
C THR A 408 29.42 12.09 14.29
N LEU A 409 29.11 11.43 13.18
CA LEU A 409 27.82 10.79 12.99
C LEU A 409 27.95 9.29 13.21
N GLU A 410 27.02 8.77 13.99
CA GLU A 410 26.86 7.36 14.29
C GLU A 410 25.52 6.90 13.70
N GLU A 411 25.54 5.80 12.95
CA GLU A 411 24.32 5.18 12.42
C GLU A 411 23.47 4.67 13.58
N VAL A 412 22.19 5.03 13.57
CA VAL A 412 21.20 4.57 14.54
C VAL A 412 20.50 3.38 13.93
N SER A 413 20.69 2.20 14.53
CA SER A 413 19.91 1.01 14.18
C SER A 413 18.45 1.25 14.57
N LEU A 414 17.59 1.43 13.58
CA LEU A 414 16.15 1.51 13.80
C LEU A 414 15.55 0.10 13.77
N PRO A 415 14.53 -0.18 14.59
CA PRO A 415 13.85 -1.46 14.53
C PRO A 415 13.13 -1.65 13.18
N TYR A 416 13.29 -2.85 12.62
CA TYR A 416 12.69 -3.22 11.34
C TYR A 416 11.17 -3.11 11.36
N ASN A 417 10.60 -2.59 10.28
CA ASN A 417 9.18 -2.72 9.99
C ASN A 417 8.91 -2.77 8.48
N ALA A 418 7.74 -3.31 8.10
CA ALA A 418 7.36 -3.51 6.70
C ALA A 418 7.25 -2.22 5.86
N GLN A 419 7.34 -1.03 6.47
CA GLN A 419 7.24 0.26 5.78
C GLN A 419 8.55 1.06 5.81
N GLU A 420 9.64 0.54 6.38
CA GLU A 420 10.95 1.21 6.33
C GLU A 420 11.64 1.04 4.98
N ARG A 421 11.22 0.01 4.24
CA ARG A 421 11.59 -0.28 2.86
C ARG A 421 10.32 -0.40 2.03
N ILE A 422 10.23 0.37 0.95
CA ILE A 422 9.08 0.32 0.04
C ILE A 422 9.52 0.04 -1.38
N THR A 423 8.73 -0.73 -2.10
CA THR A 423 8.90 -1.03 -3.53
C THR A 423 8.05 -0.08 -4.36
N VAL A 424 8.63 0.45 -5.43
CA VAL A 424 7.97 1.34 -6.39
C VAL A 424 8.36 0.98 -7.82
N THR A 425 7.38 0.97 -8.74
CA THR A 425 7.63 0.82 -10.16
C THR A 425 7.72 2.19 -10.80
N VAL A 426 8.87 2.50 -11.37
CA VAL A 426 9.16 3.76 -12.05
C VAL A 426 9.02 3.59 -13.56
N ASN A 427 8.22 4.43 -14.19
CA ASN A 427 8.11 4.52 -15.65
C ASN A 427 7.97 5.97 -16.12
N ASN A 428 8.98 6.46 -16.82
CA ASN A 428 9.03 7.81 -17.38
C ASN A 428 8.84 7.84 -18.92
N SER A 429 8.43 6.73 -19.53
CA SER A 429 8.26 6.65 -20.98
C SER A 429 7.15 7.60 -21.48
N PRO A 430 7.33 8.24 -22.64
CA PRO A 430 6.28 9.03 -23.26
C PRO A 430 5.21 8.12 -23.91
N VAL A 431 4.01 8.66 -24.07
CA VAL A 431 2.97 8.07 -24.94
C VAL A 431 3.13 8.56 -26.37
N THR A 432 2.60 7.80 -27.32
CA THR A 432 2.53 8.17 -28.74
C THR A 432 1.09 8.51 -29.09
N ALA A 433 0.88 9.66 -29.74
CA ALA A 433 -0.37 10.09 -30.34
C ALA A 433 -0.10 10.49 -31.79
N THR A 434 -0.73 9.83 -32.75
CA THR A 434 -0.57 10.13 -34.18
C THR A 434 -1.84 9.78 -34.94
N ILE A 435 -2.29 10.68 -35.80
CA ILE A 435 -3.23 10.39 -36.88
C ILE A 435 -2.35 10.26 -38.13
N HIS A 436 -2.22 9.05 -38.67
CA HIS A 436 -1.34 8.76 -39.80
C HIS A 436 -1.94 9.24 -41.11
N SER A 437 -3.23 9.02 -41.29
CA SER A 437 -3.96 9.39 -42.51
C SER A 437 -5.46 9.36 -42.28
N VAL A 438 -6.18 10.12 -43.12
CA VAL A 438 -7.64 10.14 -43.21
C VAL A 438 -8.04 9.66 -44.59
N HIS A 439 -9.05 8.82 -44.67
CA HIS A 439 -9.51 8.23 -45.92
C HIS A 439 -11.02 8.35 -46.06
N TYR A 440 -11.47 8.50 -47.31
CA TYR A 440 -12.87 8.27 -47.68
C TYR A 440 -13.28 6.82 -47.43
N ASN A 441 -14.58 6.55 -47.41
CA ASN A 441 -15.11 5.20 -47.26
C ASN A 441 -14.61 4.21 -48.34
N ASN A 442 -14.27 4.70 -49.53
CA ASN A 442 -13.72 3.91 -50.64
C ASN A 442 -12.22 3.61 -50.50
N GLY A 443 -11.56 4.09 -49.44
CA GLY A 443 -10.14 3.89 -49.15
C GLY A 443 -9.19 4.93 -49.77
N LEU A 444 -9.69 5.90 -50.54
CA LEU A 444 -8.86 6.99 -51.06
C LEU A 444 -8.39 7.88 -49.91
N GLU A 445 -7.07 8.07 -49.81
CA GLU A 445 -6.44 8.94 -48.82
C GLU A 445 -6.75 10.41 -49.11
N ILE A 446 -7.02 11.16 -48.05
CA ILE A 446 -7.33 12.58 -48.04
C ILE A 446 -6.05 13.32 -47.62
N PRO A 447 -5.48 14.17 -48.49
CA PRO A 447 -4.32 14.98 -48.11
C PRO A 447 -4.64 15.93 -46.95
N GLU A 448 -3.65 16.18 -46.09
CA GLU A 448 -3.76 17.19 -45.03
C GLU A 448 -4.24 18.54 -45.58
N CYS A 449 -5.08 19.23 -44.81
CA CYS A 449 -5.71 20.52 -45.18
C CYS A 449 -6.64 20.49 -46.40
N ALA A 450 -6.96 19.33 -46.96
CA ALA A 450 -7.92 19.24 -48.07
C ALA A 450 -9.35 19.60 -47.64
N ILE A 451 -10.13 20.08 -48.61
CA ILE A 451 -11.59 20.15 -48.49
C ILE A 451 -12.13 18.73 -48.70
N ILE A 452 -12.80 18.18 -47.69
CA ILE A 452 -13.43 16.87 -47.74
C ILE A 452 -14.86 17.05 -48.26
N GLY A 453 -15.06 16.74 -49.53
CA GLY A 453 -16.40 16.63 -50.12
C GLY A 453 -17.08 15.33 -49.70
N LEU A 454 -18.16 15.42 -48.94
CA LEU A 454 -19.01 14.30 -48.53
C LEU A 454 -20.35 14.34 -49.28
N THR A 455 -20.83 13.17 -49.67
CA THR A 455 -22.14 12.91 -50.29
C THR A 455 -23.31 12.95 -49.30
N SER A 456 -23.03 12.91 -48.00
CA SER A 456 -24.03 13.09 -46.93
C SER A 456 -23.38 13.45 -45.61
N ASN A 457 -24.17 13.95 -44.67
CA ASN A 457 -23.73 14.23 -43.30
C ASN A 457 -23.48 12.98 -42.44
N THR A 458 -23.65 11.78 -42.99
CA THR A 458 -23.34 10.52 -42.29
C THR A 458 -22.33 9.67 -43.06
N GLU A 459 -21.70 10.25 -44.08
CA GLU A 459 -20.68 9.53 -44.84
C GLU A 459 -19.49 9.16 -43.94
N ASN A 460 -19.02 7.93 -44.12
CA ASN A 460 -17.97 7.36 -43.32
C ASN A 460 -16.60 7.95 -43.67
N LEU A 461 -15.88 8.41 -42.66
CA LEU A 461 -14.47 8.74 -42.72
C LEU A 461 -13.69 7.69 -41.91
N LYS A 462 -12.58 7.25 -42.49
CA LYS A 462 -11.67 6.29 -41.86
C LYS A 462 -10.39 6.99 -41.44
N PHE A 463 -9.91 6.66 -40.25
CA PHE A 463 -8.71 7.24 -39.67
C PHE A 463 -7.76 6.11 -39.29
N TYR A 464 -6.48 6.25 -39.62
CA TYR A 464 -5.44 5.34 -39.16
C TYR A 464 -4.70 6.00 -38.00
N ILE A 465 -4.84 5.45 -36.79
CA ILE A 465 -4.32 6.11 -35.59
C ILE A 465 -3.30 5.26 -34.83
N THR A 466 -2.41 5.92 -34.11
CA THR A 466 -1.61 5.31 -33.05
C THR A 466 -1.83 6.07 -31.76
N ALA A 467 -2.32 5.35 -30.76
CA ALA A 467 -2.51 5.83 -29.41
C ALA A 467 -1.97 4.77 -28.47
N SER A 468 -0.71 4.92 -28.04
CA SER A 468 0.01 3.82 -27.40
C SER A 468 0.99 4.26 -26.32
N HIS A 469 1.31 3.32 -25.43
CA HIS A 469 2.38 3.42 -24.45
C HIS A 469 3.37 2.26 -24.65
N PRO A 470 4.68 2.51 -24.79
CA PRO A 470 5.66 1.48 -25.16
C PRO A 470 5.77 0.35 -24.12
N ASP A 471 5.56 0.65 -22.85
CA ASP A 471 5.64 -0.34 -21.76
C ASP A 471 4.26 -0.85 -21.27
N GLY A 472 3.17 -0.58 -22.00
CA GLY A 472 1.85 -1.09 -21.64
C GLY A 472 1.14 -0.37 -20.48
N PHE A 473 1.60 0.83 -20.09
CA PHE A 473 0.96 1.66 -19.07
C PHE A 473 0.05 2.74 -19.66
N LEU A 474 -0.69 2.43 -20.72
CA LEU A 474 -1.66 3.38 -21.26
C LEU A 474 -2.87 3.51 -20.31
N LEU A 475 -3.35 4.74 -20.08
CA LEU A 475 -4.54 5.00 -19.25
C LEU A 475 -5.79 5.04 -20.10
N GLN A 476 -5.79 5.85 -21.14
CA GLN A 476 -6.91 6.06 -22.06
C GLN A 476 -6.45 6.83 -23.29
N TYR A 477 -7.25 6.75 -24.34
CA TYR A 477 -7.20 7.69 -25.45
C TYR A 477 -8.60 8.03 -25.94
N HIS A 478 -8.73 9.19 -26.57
CA HIS A 478 -9.90 9.50 -27.37
C HIS A 478 -9.54 10.40 -28.53
N MET A 479 -10.25 10.21 -29.63
CA MET A 479 -10.19 11.07 -30.81
C MET A 479 -11.52 11.82 -30.90
N GLU A 480 -11.48 13.12 -30.63
CA GLU A 480 -12.65 13.99 -30.69
C GLU A 480 -12.70 14.78 -32.00
N ALA A 481 -13.93 15.03 -32.47
CA ALA A 481 -14.20 15.87 -33.61
C ALA A 481 -14.80 17.19 -33.12
N LEU A 482 -14.03 18.27 -33.22
CA LEU A 482 -14.45 19.63 -32.87
C LEU A 482 -14.71 20.40 -34.15
N TYR A 483 -15.68 21.31 -34.14
CA TYR A 483 -15.99 22.08 -35.34
C TYR A 483 -16.47 23.50 -35.03
N GLY A 484 -16.29 24.38 -36.01
CA GLY A 484 -16.72 25.77 -35.93
C GLY A 484 -16.21 26.49 -34.68
N LYS A 485 -17.13 27.11 -33.91
CA LYS A 485 -16.80 27.87 -32.70
C LYS A 485 -17.20 27.10 -31.45
N ASN A 486 -16.25 26.36 -30.88
CA ASN A 486 -16.43 25.56 -29.66
C ASN A 486 -17.56 24.51 -29.74
N ASN A 487 -17.92 24.05 -30.93
CA ASN A 487 -18.84 22.92 -31.05
C ASN A 487 -18.05 21.60 -31.02
N SER A 488 -18.68 20.55 -30.50
CA SER A 488 -18.15 19.20 -30.50
C SER A 488 -19.15 18.28 -31.17
N ALA A 489 -18.69 17.52 -32.16
CA ALA A 489 -19.46 16.45 -32.76
C ALA A 489 -19.37 15.16 -31.92
N GLY A 490 -18.52 15.10 -30.90
CA GLY A 490 -18.30 13.91 -30.07
C GLY A 490 -16.98 13.21 -30.40
N TYR A 491 -16.94 11.89 -30.24
CA TYR A 491 -15.73 11.07 -30.36
C TYR A 491 -15.84 10.10 -31.53
N VAL A 492 -14.83 10.12 -32.40
CA VAL A 492 -14.65 9.12 -33.48
C VAL A 492 -14.23 7.78 -32.90
N THR A 493 -13.43 7.80 -31.83
CA THR A 493 -13.08 6.60 -31.07
C THR A 493 -12.64 7.00 -29.66
N SER A 494 -12.86 6.14 -28.69
CA SER A 494 -12.25 6.25 -27.38
C SER A 494 -12.11 4.87 -26.74
N ASP A 495 -11.08 4.72 -25.91
CA ASP A 495 -10.91 3.52 -25.09
C ASP A 495 -10.17 3.87 -23.80
N LYS A 496 -10.34 3.05 -22.78
CA LYS A 496 -9.79 3.26 -21.45
C LYS A 496 -9.42 1.95 -20.80
N TYR A 497 -8.30 1.97 -20.08
CA TYR A 497 -7.86 0.86 -19.26
C TYR A 497 -8.91 0.49 -18.21
N THR A 498 -9.26 -0.80 -18.16
CA THR A 498 -10.07 -1.39 -17.10
C THR A 498 -9.35 -2.62 -16.55
N SER A 499 -9.50 -2.89 -15.25
CA SER A 499 -8.87 -4.06 -14.60
C SER A 499 -9.33 -5.40 -15.20
N ALA A 500 -10.49 -5.44 -15.87
CA ALA A 500 -10.97 -6.62 -16.60
C ALA A 500 -10.22 -6.90 -17.91
N LEU A 501 -9.50 -5.91 -18.45
CA LEU A 501 -8.64 -6.05 -19.63
C LEU A 501 -7.20 -6.46 -19.27
N ALA A 502 -6.88 -6.58 -17.98
CA ALA A 502 -5.53 -6.85 -17.51
C ALA A 502 -5.20 -8.35 -17.60
N ALA A 503 -4.24 -8.70 -18.47
CA ALA A 503 -3.44 -9.90 -18.28
C ALA A 503 -2.57 -9.74 -17.01
N ILE A 504 -1.94 -10.82 -16.55
CA ILE A 504 -0.83 -10.73 -15.59
C ILE A 504 0.44 -10.88 -16.44
N PRO A 505 1.30 -9.86 -16.57
CA PRO A 505 1.28 -8.51 -15.94
C PRO A 505 0.22 -7.55 -16.52
N PRO A 506 -0.22 -6.50 -15.76
CA PRO A 506 -1.32 -5.60 -16.13
C PRO A 506 -0.95 -4.61 -17.25
N VAL A 507 -0.70 -5.13 -18.45
CA VAL A 507 -0.25 -4.36 -19.61
C VAL A 507 -1.40 -4.06 -20.57
N TRP A 508 -1.48 -2.81 -21.01
CA TRP A 508 -2.31 -2.37 -22.12
C TRP A 508 -1.54 -1.36 -22.95
N TYR A 509 -1.13 -1.79 -24.15
CA TYR A 509 -0.30 -0.98 -25.05
C TYR A 509 -1.10 0.05 -25.83
N GLY A 510 -2.43 -0.10 -25.92
CA GLY A 510 -3.28 0.68 -26.81
C GLY A 510 -3.24 0.16 -28.24
N VAL A 511 -3.34 1.09 -29.20
CA VAL A 511 -3.52 0.78 -30.62
C VAL A 511 -2.38 1.34 -31.44
N THR A 512 -1.93 0.58 -32.44
CA THR A 512 -0.85 0.97 -33.35
C THR A 512 -1.31 0.81 -34.79
N ASN A 513 -1.26 1.90 -35.55
CA ASN A 513 -1.75 2.03 -36.91
C ASN A 513 -3.12 1.35 -37.15
N GLN A 514 -4.05 1.55 -36.21
CA GLN A 514 -5.37 0.93 -36.25
C GLN A 514 -6.34 1.79 -37.05
N GLU A 515 -7.10 1.15 -37.93
CA GLU A 515 -8.24 1.77 -38.59
C GLU A 515 -9.39 1.96 -37.58
N VAL A 516 -9.91 3.18 -37.52
CA VAL A 516 -11.16 3.52 -36.83
C VAL A 516 -12.07 4.27 -37.79
N ASP A 517 -13.37 4.02 -37.73
CA ASP A 517 -14.34 4.56 -38.68
C ASP A 517 -15.44 5.38 -37.99
N SER A 518 -15.80 6.52 -38.59
CA SER A 518 -16.77 7.45 -38.02
C SER A 518 -18.20 6.90 -38.02
N LEU A 519 -18.53 6.03 -38.97
CA LEU A 519 -19.87 5.47 -39.10
C LEU A 519 -20.23 4.56 -37.92
N THR A 520 -19.29 3.75 -37.43
CA THR A 520 -19.46 2.95 -36.21
C THR A 520 -19.72 3.86 -35.01
N ALA A 521 -18.91 4.91 -34.84
CA ALA A 521 -19.09 5.87 -33.75
C ALA A 521 -20.44 6.61 -33.81
N MET A 522 -20.94 6.92 -35.02
CA MET A 522 -22.27 7.51 -35.20
C MET A 522 -23.40 6.55 -34.81
N LYS A 523 -23.28 5.27 -35.18
CA LYS A 523 -24.27 4.24 -34.82
C LYS A 523 -24.33 4.00 -33.31
N ASP A 524 -23.18 4.07 -32.65
CA ASP A 524 -23.05 3.92 -31.21
C ASP A 524 -23.45 5.20 -30.44
N GLY A 525 -23.80 6.27 -31.15
CA GLY A 525 -24.19 7.56 -30.58
C GLY A 525 -23.04 8.35 -29.96
N MET A 526 -21.79 7.94 -30.20
CA MET A 526 -20.59 8.63 -29.73
C MET A 526 -20.23 9.86 -30.58
N LEU A 527 -20.68 9.88 -31.84
CA LEU A 527 -20.43 10.92 -32.83
C LEU A 527 -21.75 11.39 -33.46
N ALA A 528 -21.99 12.69 -33.49
CA ALA A 528 -23.10 13.30 -34.21
C ALA A 528 -22.85 13.25 -35.73
N PRO A 529 -23.90 13.31 -36.56
CA PRO A 529 -23.74 13.57 -37.99
C PRO A 529 -22.87 14.80 -38.24
N TRP A 530 -22.13 14.78 -39.33
CA TRP A 530 -21.25 15.87 -39.72
C TRP A 530 -22.04 17.15 -39.98
N GLU A 531 -21.38 18.28 -39.73
CA GLU A 531 -21.83 19.63 -40.10
C GLU A 531 -20.90 20.20 -41.16
N GLN A 532 -21.41 21.08 -42.02
CA GLN A 532 -20.57 21.71 -43.04
C GLN A 532 -19.76 22.82 -42.39
N CYS A 533 -18.53 22.50 -41.99
CA CYS A 533 -17.69 23.40 -41.19
C CYS A 533 -16.22 23.03 -41.26
N ALA A 534 -15.37 23.89 -40.70
CA ALA A 534 -14.00 23.52 -40.36
C ALA A 534 -14.01 22.61 -39.13
N TYR A 535 -13.31 21.49 -39.24
CA TYR A 535 -13.15 20.46 -38.22
C TYR A 535 -11.69 20.39 -37.74
N GLN A 536 -11.55 20.16 -36.45
CA GLN A 536 -10.32 19.74 -35.80
C GLN A 536 -10.56 18.33 -35.26
N PHE A 537 -9.84 17.35 -35.80
CA PHE A 537 -9.74 16.02 -35.23
C PHE A 537 -8.58 16.00 -34.24
N ARG A 538 -8.90 15.81 -32.97
CA ARG A 538 -7.95 15.89 -31.87
C ARG A 538 -7.82 14.54 -31.20
N LEU A 539 -6.69 13.87 -31.40
CA LEU A 539 -6.34 12.62 -30.73
C LEU A 539 -5.55 12.93 -29.45
N ARG A 540 -6.10 12.55 -28.30
CA ARG A 540 -5.44 12.70 -27.00
C ARG A 540 -5.19 11.37 -26.34
N VAL A 541 -4.02 11.22 -25.76
CA VAL A 541 -3.51 9.97 -25.21
C VAL A 541 -2.89 10.25 -23.84
N TRP A 542 -3.18 9.43 -22.83
CA TRP A 542 -2.65 9.56 -21.47
C TRP A 542 -2.03 8.27 -20.98
N ALA A 543 -0.92 8.36 -20.24
CA ALA A 543 -0.36 7.22 -19.52
C ALA A 543 -0.96 7.12 -18.11
N ARG A 544 -0.84 5.92 -17.50
CA ARG A 544 -1.14 5.68 -16.08
C ARG A 544 -0.04 6.20 -15.16
N THR A 545 1.08 6.70 -15.69
CA THR A 545 2.18 7.24 -14.89
C THR A 545 1.74 8.41 -14.02
N THR A 546 1.97 8.31 -12.72
CA THR A 546 1.64 9.32 -11.70
C THR A 546 2.86 9.82 -10.94
N ASP A 547 2.82 11.07 -10.47
CA ASP A 547 3.78 11.61 -9.49
C ASP A 547 3.29 11.50 -8.03
N GLY A 548 2.16 10.81 -7.82
CA GLY A 548 1.45 10.73 -6.54
C GLY A 548 0.42 11.84 -6.34
N TYR A 549 0.31 12.80 -7.26
CA TYR A 549 -0.70 13.85 -7.26
C TYR A 549 -1.59 13.78 -8.51
N ASN A 550 -1.00 13.62 -9.68
CA ASN A 550 -1.70 13.62 -10.97
C ASN A 550 -1.10 12.57 -11.91
N TYR A 551 -1.85 12.23 -12.97
CA TYR A 551 -1.25 11.63 -14.16
C TYR A 551 -0.39 12.66 -14.88
N ILE A 552 0.85 12.31 -15.21
CA ILE A 552 1.87 13.29 -15.66
C ILE A 552 2.35 13.11 -17.09
N ARG A 553 1.83 12.13 -17.83
CA ARG A 553 2.21 11.87 -19.23
C ARG A 553 0.99 11.86 -20.13
N SER A 554 1.03 12.73 -21.14
CA SER A 554 0.03 12.79 -22.20
C SER A 554 0.65 13.28 -23.50
N ALA A 555 0.04 12.93 -24.62
CA ALA A 555 0.33 13.49 -25.93
C ALA A 555 -0.97 13.85 -26.65
N GLU A 556 -0.87 14.82 -27.56
CA GLU A 556 -1.98 15.28 -28.39
C GLU A 556 -1.50 15.42 -29.83
N PHE A 557 -2.32 14.95 -30.77
CA PHE A 557 -2.15 15.17 -32.20
C PHE A 557 -3.41 15.82 -32.75
N ASN A 558 -3.25 16.88 -33.55
CA ASN A 558 -4.37 17.63 -34.12
C ASN A 558 -4.25 17.62 -35.63
N ASP A 559 -5.35 17.29 -36.30
CA ASP A 559 -5.48 17.33 -37.74
C ASP A 559 -6.72 18.14 -38.14
N HIS A 560 -6.68 18.86 -39.26
CA HIS A 560 -7.68 19.88 -39.60
C HIS A 560 -8.17 19.75 -41.04
N TYR A 561 -9.50 19.77 -41.20
CA TYR A 561 -10.16 19.64 -42.50
C TYR A 561 -11.38 20.54 -42.58
N TYR A 562 -11.77 20.96 -43.79
CA TYR A 562 -13.09 21.54 -44.02
C TYR A 562 -14.01 20.46 -44.61
N LEU A 563 -15.11 20.15 -43.92
CA LEU A 563 -16.13 19.22 -44.40
C LEU A 563 -17.19 19.99 -45.19
N GLN A 564 -17.50 19.52 -46.40
CA GLN A 564 -18.51 20.09 -47.28
C GLN A 564 -19.50 19.01 -47.69
N PHE A 565 -20.81 19.28 -47.58
CA PHE A 565 -21.85 18.45 -48.19
C PHE A 565 -22.21 19.05 -49.54
N ASP A 566 -22.54 18.20 -50.51
CA ASP A 566 -23.15 18.52 -51.81
C ASP A 566 -22.87 19.94 -52.35
N GLN A 567 -22.11 19.99 -53.45
CA GLN A 567 -21.87 21.18 -54.23
C GLN A 567 -23.18 21.87 -54.63
N VAL A 568 -23.60 22.85 -53.82
CA VAL A 568 -24.43 23.94 -54.31
C VAL A 568 -23.47 25.07 -54.61
N ASN A 569 -23.01 25.10 -55.86
CA ASN A 569 -22.50 26.29 -56.52
C ASN A 569 -23.57 27.39 -56.50
N THR A 570 -23.75 28.04 -55.35
CA THR A 570 -24.42 29.32 -55.27
C THR A 570 -23.81 30.12 -54.13
N CYS A 571 -22.51 30.41 -54.19
CA CYS A 571 -22.07 31.67 -53.63
C CYS A 571 -22.54 32.74 -54.62
N PRO A 572 -23.45 33.67 -54.26
CA PRO A 572 -23.98 34.64 -55.22
C PRO A 572 -22.94 35.57 -55.88
N GLY A 573 -21.67 35.48 -55.45
CA GLY A 573 -20.53 36.21 -56.00
C GLY A 573 -19.40 35.34 -56.57
N ASP A 574 -19.60 34.02 -56.67
CA ASP A 574 -18.74 33.12 -57.46
C ASP A 574 -19.31 33.13 -58.89
N ILE A 575 -18.85 34.11 -59.65
CA ILE A 575 -19.36 34.44 -60.99
C ILE A 575 -18.76 33.47 -62.01
N ASP A 576 -17.51 33.04 -61.80
CA ASP A 576 -16.79 32.15 -62.72
C ASP A 576 -17.05 30.65 -62.44
N ASN A 577 -17.81 30.36 -61.40
CA ASN A 577 -18.27 29.04 -61.00
C ASN A 577 -17.10 28.11 -60.63
N SER A 578 -15.98 28.70 -60.19
CA SER A 578 -14.77 28.00 -59.76
C SER A 578 -14.89 27.38 -58.36
N GLY A 579 -15.94 27.73 -57.62
CA GLY A 579 -16.18 27.26 -56.25
C GLY A 579 -15.56 28.16 -55.19
N ALA A 580 -15.00 29.32 -55.55
CA ALA A 580 -14.43 30.32 -54.64
C ALA A 580 -14.91 31.73 -54.99
N VAL A 581 -14.83 32.67 -54.05
CA VAL A 581 -14.98 34.11 -54.35
C VAL A 581 -13.62 34.75 -54.23
N ASP A 582 -12.98 35.02 -55.36
CA ASP A 582 -11.61 35.54 -55.44
C ASP A 582 -11.45 36.71 -56.43
N GLY A 583 -10.21 37.02 -56.82
CA GLY A 583 -9.92 38.14 -57.72
C GLY A 583 -10.39 37.93 -59.17
N LEU A 584 -10.64 36.69 -59.58
CA LEU A 584 -11.13 36.33 -60.92
C LEU A 584 -12.60 36.68 -61.07
N ASP A 585 -13.42 36.46 -60.04
CA ASP A 585 -14.83 36.88 -60.02
C ASP A 585 -14.98 38.41 -60.17
N VAL A 586 -14.08 39.16 -59.55
CA VAL A 586 -14.03 40.63 -59.66
C VAL A 586 -13.66 41.07 -61.08
N MET A 587 -12.82 40.29 -61.78
CA MET A 587 -12.49 40.56 -63.19
C MET A 587 -13.68 40.26 -64.10
N GLU A 588 -14.43 39.20 -63.87
CA GLU A 588 -15.61 38.85 -64.67
C GLU A 588 -16.77 39.86 -64.46
N MET A 589 -16.96 40.32 -63.22
CA MET A 589 -17.88 41.43 -62.91
C MET A 589 -17.48 42.74 -63.62
N SER A 590 -16.18 42.98 -63.80
CA SER A 590 -15.67 44.18 -64.49
C SER A 590 -15.89 44.14 -66.01
N THR A 591 -15.96 42.96 -66.62
CA THR A 591 -16.27 42.80 -68.05
C THR A 591 -17.73 43.01 -68.39
N ASP A 592 -18.64 42.80 -67.42
CA ASP A 592 -20.09 42.90 -67.63
C ASP A 592 -20.64 44.31 -67.33
N TYR A 593 -20.05 45.05 -66.39
CA TYR A 593 -20.44 46.44 -66.07
C TYR A 593 -20.04 47.50 -67.13
N GLY A 594 -19.38 47.10 -68.23
CA GLY A 594 -18.89 47.98 -69.29
C GLY A 594 -19.71 48.01 -70.59
N ARG A 595 -20.79 47.22 -70.73
CA ARG A 595 -21.62 47.19 -71.94
C ARG A 595 -23.02 47.75 -71.70
N THR A 596 -23.15 49.07 -71.82
CA THR A 596 -24.44 49.72 -72.13
C THR A 596 -24.55 49.94 -73.64
N ASP A 597 -24.89 48.89 -74.39
CA ASP A 597 -25.49 49.05 -75.71
C ASP A 597 -27.01 48.89 -75.57
N CYS A 598 -27.66 49.90 -74.99
CA CYS A 598 -29.09 50.12 -75.19
C CYS A 598 -29.28 50.71 -76.59
N LEU A 599 -29.41 49.86 -77.61
CA LEU A 599 -30.05 50.23 -78.87
C LEU A 599 -31.21 49.26 -79.19
N ASN A 600 -32.39 49.75 -78.80
CA ASN A 600 -33.77 49.52 -79.29
C ASN A 600 -34.75 49.04 -78.23
#